data_AF-A0A2E1L6T9-F1
#
_entry.id   AF-A0A2E1L6T9-F1
#
_cell.length_a   1.000
_cell.length_b   1.000
_cell.length_c   1.000
_cell.angle_alpha   90.00
_cell.angle_beta   90.00
_cell.angle_gamma   90.00
#
_symmetry.space_group_name_H-M   'P 1'
#
loop_
_entity.id
_entity.type
_entity.pdbx_description
1 polymer ?
#
loop_
_entity_poly.entity_id
_entity_poly.type
_entity_poly.pdbx_seq_one_letter_code
_entity_poly.pdbx_strand_id
1 'polypeptide(L)'
;MTTVSFIILIFIAAKQANFSVMDIFSSEEKEEVIEDETNETSEITNSSLDPDPISRECLDHDGLARHDHAVLKIFIDGEQELIPANIGIMTDICNEQGEEMHAVHTHDSSGRLHIESNEPIDIPIGVFFDIWGYHFDETGIFEYRVNSTHELVMTVGDTVVDSYDEYLLVNTSDIIEIRYQLRE
;
A
#
# COMPACT_ATOMS: atom_id res chain seq x y z
N MET A 1 32.85 44.76 33.53
CA MET A 1 33.66 44.39 32.35
C MET A 1 32.68 43.90 31.29
N THR A 2 32.30 44.82 30.40
CA THR A 2 32.61 44.81 28.95
C THR A 2 31.64 43.94 28.14
N THR A 3 30.72 44.65 27.49
CA THR A 3 29.91 44.23 26.35
C THR A 3 30.76 43.70 25.20
N VAL A 4 30.27 42.68 24.49
CA VAL A 4 30.27 42.69 23.01
C VAL A 4 28.99 42.00 22.53
N SER A 5 28.18 42.81 21.86
CA SER A 5 27.06 42.44 21.00
C SER A 5 27.60 41.96 19.66
N PHE A 6 27.03 40.90 19.08
CA PHE A 6 27.01 40.72 17.63
C PHE A 6 25.63 40.23 17.22
N ILE A 7 24.93 41.15 16.55
CA ILE A 7 23.69 40.93 15.81
C ILE A 7 24.08 40.33 14.46
N ILE A 8 23.47 39.21 14.09
CA ILE A 8 23.33 38.83 12.68
C ILE A 8 21.84 38.73 12.38
N LEU A 9 21.42 39.62 11.50
CA LEU A 9 20.08 39.79 10.98
C LEU A 9 19.94 38.86 9.77
N ILE A 10 18.95 37.97 9.76
CA ILE A 10 18.43 37.37 8.53
C ILE A 10 16.93 37.67 8.50
N PHE A 11 16.54 38.52 7.55
CA PHE A 11 15.15 38.77 7.19
C PHE A 11 14.70 37.69 6.22
N ILE A 12 13.66 36.93 6.60
CA ILE A 12 12.77 36.27 5.62
C ILE A 12 11.35 36.60 6.07
N ALA A 13 10.63 37.31 5.20
CA ALA A 13 9.23 37.67 5.41
C ALA A 13 8.35 36.44 5.19
N ALA A 14 7.48 36.13 6.15
CA ALA A 14 6.34 35.25 5.92
C ALA A 14 5.13 35.72 6.73
N LYS A 15 3.99 35.64 6.07
CA LYS A 15 2.70 36.26 6.36
C LYS A 15 1.97 35.48 7.46
N GLN A 16 1.12 36.20 8.19
CA GLN A 16 0.38 35.78 9.39
C GLN A 16 -0.53 34.56 9.17
N ALA A 17 -0.41 33.56 10.04
CA ALA A 17 -1.51 33.07 10.88
C ALA A 17 -0.94 32.17 11.99
N ASN A 18 -1.34 32.45 13.23
CA ASN A 18 -0.92 31.78 14.47
C ASN A 18 -1.30 30.29 14.46
N PHE A 19 -0.32 29.43 14.67
CA PHE A 19 -0.56 28.07 15.17
C PHE A 19 -0.20 28.04 16.66
N SER A 20 -1.16 27.75 17.53
CA SER A 20 -0.92 27.38 18.92
C SER A 20 -1.57 26.04 19.18
N VAL A 21 -0.75 25.04 19.44
CA VAL A 21 -1.10 23.62 19.66
C VAL A 21 -1.54 23.36 21.11
N MET A 22 -1.99 24.39 21.84
CA MET A 22 -2.15 24.35 23.28
C MET A 22 -3.58 24.59 23.79
N ASP A 23 -4.61 24.39 22.97
CA ASP A 23 -6.01 24.50 23.39
C ASP A 23 -6.85 23.22 23.16
N ILE A 24 -6.21 22.08 22.87
CA ILE A 24 -6.89 20.81 22.48
C ILE A 24 -7.41 19.96 23.66
N PHE A 25 -7.41 20.45 24.91
CA PHE A 25 -8.05 19.72 26.02
C PHE A 25 -8.85 20.65 26.94
N SER A 26 -10.13 20.84 26.65
CA SER A 26 -11.12 21.12 27.70
C SER A 26 -12.53 20.70 27.24
N SER A 27 -13.20 20.03 28.17
CA SER A 27 -14.52 19.40 28.14
C SER A 27 -15.72 20.28 27.73
N GLU A 28 -16.76 19.56 27.30
CA GLU A 28 -18.21 19.83 27.37
C GLU A 28 -18.95 20.39 26.12
N GLU A 29 -19.86 19.52 25.65
CA GLU A 29 -20.96 19.62 24.70
C GLU A 29 -21.48 21.02 24.34
N LYS A 30 -21.42 21.34 23.04
CA LYS A 30 -22.53 22.03 22.37
C LYS A 30 -22.52 21.77 20.86
N GLU A 31 -23.54 21.05 20.41
CA GLU A 31 -23.84 20.77 19.02
C GLU A 31 -24.40 22.05 18.37
N GLU A 32 -23.63 22.64 17.46
CA GLU A 32 -24.07 23.73 16.59
C GLU A 32 -23.89 23.27 15.15
N VAL A 33 -25.01 22.93 14.51
CA VAL A 33 -25.09 22.50 13.11
C VAL A 33 -24.76 23.68 12.22
N ILE A 34 -23.57 23.68 11.63
CA ILE A 34 -23.21 24.54 10.52
C ILE A 34 -23.38 23.69 9.26
N GLU A 35 -24.44 23.99 8.50
CA GLU A 35 -24.58 23.56 7.12
C GLU A 35 -23.47 24.21 6.30
N ASP A 36 -22.39 23.49 6.04
CA ASP A 36 -21.36 23.90 5.07
C ASP A 36 -21.50 23.05 3.81
N GLU A 37 -21.51 23.74 2.69
CA GLU A 37 -21.80 23.22 1.36
C GLU A 37 -20.87 22.04 1.03
N THR A 38 -21.47 20.95 0.55
CA THR A 38 -20.79 19.71 0.17
C THR A 38 -19.77 19.97 -0.93
N ASN A 39 -18.55 20.30 -0.55
CA ASN A 39 -17.38 20.09 -1.38
C ASN A 39 -17.10 18.58 -1.35
N GLU A 40 -17.60 17.85 -2.33
CA GLU A 40 -17.31 16.42 -2.48
C GLU A 40 -15.81 16.20 -2.73
N THR A 41 -15.03 16.16 -1.67
CA THR A 41 -13.89 15.27 -1.60
C THR A 41 -14.44 13.85 -1.63
N SER A 42 -14.60 13.31 -2.84
CA SER A 42 -14.77 11.87 -3.05
C SER A 42 -13.66 11.18 -2.25
N GLU A 43 -14.03 10.52 -1.16
CA GLU A 43 -13.09 9.76 -0.37
C GLU A 43 -12.48 8.72 -1.30
N ILE A 44 -11.17 8.84 -1.52
CA ILE A 44 -10.41 7.83 -2.25
C ILE A 44 -10.48 6.56 -1.39
N THR A 45 -11.28 5.59 -1.81
CA THR A 45 -11.37 4.29 -1.14
C THR A 45 -10.02 3.58 -1.27
N ASN A 46 -9.52 3.04 -0.17
CA ASN A 46 -8.28 2.28 -0.12
C ASN A 46 -8.60 0.87 0.38
N SER A 47 -8.44 -0.13 -0.49
CA SER A 47 -8.75 -1.53 -0.20
C SER A 47 -7.91 -2.09 0.95
N SER A 48 -6.68 -1.59 1.15
CA SER A 48 -5.81 -2.03 2.25
C SER A 48 -6.32 -1.64 3.65
N LEU A 49 -7.43 -0.91 3.76
CA LEU A 49 -8.08 -0.58 5.03
C LEU A 49 -8.93 -1.71 5.60
N ASP A 50 -9.34 -2.67 4.76
CA ASP A 50 -10.05 -3.88 5.16
C ASP A 50 -9.29 -5.11 4.64
N PRO A 51 -8.10 -5.39 5.20
CA PRO A 51 -7.19 -6.39 4.63
C PRO A 51 -7.72 -7.81 4.83
N ASP A 52 -7.44 -8.68 3.86
CA ASP A 52 -7.78 -10.10 3.92
C ASP A 52 -7.15 -10.74 5.19
N PRO A 53 -7.87 -11.58 5.95
CA PRO A 53 -7.31 -12.24 7.13
C PRO A 53 -5.98 -13.00 6.89
N ILE A 54 -5.78 -13.57 5.70
CA ILE A 54 -4.55 -14.27 5.30
C ILE A 54 -3.34 -13.33 5.36
N SER A 55 -3.54 -12.02 5.13
CA SER A 55 -2.47 -11.01 5.24
C SER A 55 -1.87 -10.93 6.64
N ARG A 56 -2.49 -11.53 7.66
CA ARG A 56 -2.01 -11.53 9.05
C ARG A 56 -1.47 -12.88 9.50
N GLU A 57 -1.52 -13.90 8.64
CA GLU A 57 -0.96 -15.21 8.93
C GLU A 57 0.57 -15.15 8.86
N CYS A 58 1.21 -15.62 9.93
CA CYS A 58 2.66 -15.67 10.05
C CYS A 58 3.16 -17.12 9.87
N LEU A 59 4.34 -17.26 9.26
CA LEU A 59 4.98 -18.53 8.97
C LEU A 59 6.52 -18.41 8.97
N ASP A 60 7.18 -19.56 9.01
CA ASP A 60 8.59 -19.71 8.61
C ASP A 60 8.69 -20.49 7.28
N HIS A 61 9.93 -20.79 6.86
CA HIS A 61 10.17 -21.57 5.63
C HIS A 61 10.02 -23.09 5.82
N ASP A 62 9.70 -23.59 7.02
CA ASP A 62 9.76 -24.99 7.36
C ASP A 62 8.36 -25.64 7.42
N GLY A 63 8.25 -26.89 6.95
CA GLY A 63 7.01 -27.66 7.08
C GLY A 63 5.83 -27.15 6.24
N LEU A 64 6.06 -26.22 5.32
CA LEU A 64 5.03 -25.61 4.47
C LEU A 64 4.26 -26.64 3.64
N ALA A 65 2.93 -26.51 3.64
CA ALA A 65 2.05 -27.27 2.75
C ALA A 65 2.09 -26.73 1.32
N ARG A 66 2.40 -25.43 1.18
CA ARG A 66 2.48 -24.72 -0.09
C ARG A 66 3.71 -23.80 -0.13
N HIS A 67 4.43 -23.83 -1.24
CA HIS A 67 5.56 -22.94 -1.52
C HIS A 67 5.68 -22.74 -3.04
N ASP A 68 5.12 -21.66 -3.54
CA ASP A 68 5.15 -21.25 -4.95
C ASP A 68 5.82 -19.89 -5.13
N HIS A 69 6.10 -19.52 -6.39
CA HIS A 69 6.66 -18.21 -6.73
C HIS A 69 5.94 -17.59 -7.91
N ALA A 70 5.67 -16.29 -7.84
CA ALA A 70 5.19 -15.48 -8.96
C ALA A 70 6.16 -14.33 -9.25
N VAL A 71 6.05 -13.72 -10.42
CA VAL A 71 6.74 -12.46 -10.73
C VAL A 71 5.70 -11.40 -11.00
N LEU A 72 5.72 -10.33 -10.21
CA LEU A 72 4.87 -9.16 -10.35
C LEU A 72 5.67 -8.00 -10.92
N LYS A 73 5.09 -7.32 -11.91
CA LYS A 73 5.56 -6.04 -12.42
C LYS A 73 4.42 -5.03 -12.39
N ILE A 74 4.73 -3.83 -11.94
CA ILE A 74 3.77 -2.72 -11.87
C ILE A 74 4.32 -1.59 -12.73
N PHE A 75 3.48 -1.00 -13.57
CA PHE A 75 3.80 0.16 -14.37
C PHE A 75 2.77 1.26 -14.16
N ILE A 76 3.24 2.48 -13.95
CA ILE A 76 2.43 3.68 -13.86
C ILE A 76 2.85 4.60 -15.01
N ASP A 77 1.92 4.86 -15.93
CA ASP A 77 2.15 5.70 -17.12
C ASP A 77 3.40 5.31 -17.93
N GLY A 78 3.68 4.00 -17.97
CA GLY A 78 4.82 3.42 -18.69
C GLY A 78 6.13 3.37 -17.90
N GLU A 79 6.20 3.97 -16.72
CA GLU A 79 7.33 3.85 -15.80
C GLU A 79 7.14 2.64 -14.88
N GLN A 80 8.20 1.84 -14.68
CA GLN A 80 8.12 0.66 -13.83
C GLN A 80 8.28 1.04 -12.36
N GLU A 81 7.29 0.70 -11.55
CA GLU A 81 7.38 0.80 -10.09
C GLU A 81 8.15 -0.40 -9.54
N LEU A 82 9.16 -0.10 -8.72
CA LEU A 82 9.97 -1.14 -8.09
C LEU A 82 9.28 -1.65 -6.84
N ILE A 83 9.19 -2.97 -6.72
CA ILE A 83 8.74 -3.64 -5.50
C ILE A 83 9.96 -3.78 -4.57
N PRO A 84 9.95 -3.20 -3.35
CA PRO A 84 11.02 -3.36 -2.38
C PRO A 84 11.30 -4.82 -1.98
N ALA A 85 12.53 -5.05 -1.53
CA ALA A 85 12.89 -6.27 -0.82
C ALA A 85 12.30 -6.30 0.59
N ASN A 86 12.10 -7.49 1.14
CA ASN A 86 11.65 -7.75 2.52
C ASN A 86 10.25 -7.22 2.84
N ILE A 87 9.37 -7.08 1.84
CA ILE A 87 7.95 -6.86 2.12
C ILE A 87 7.41 -8.13 2.78
N GLY A 88 6.68 -7.96 3.88
CA GLY A 88 6.11 -9.10 4.61
C GLY A 88 7.12 -9.91 5.42
N ILE A 89 8.32 -9.37 5.71
CA ILE A 89 9.32 -10.04 6.55
C ILE A 89 9.66 -9.14 7.74
N MET A 90 9.65 -9.70 8.96
CA MET A 90 9.96 -8.99 10.21
C MET A 90 9.11 -7.71 10.38
N THR A 91 7.81 -7.83 10.15
CA THR A 91 6.86 -6.70 10.24
C THR A 91 6.41 -6.48 11.68
N ASP A 92 5.56 -5.48 11.92
CA ASP A 92 4.93 -5.31 13.24
C ASP A 92 3.96 -6.46 13.61
N ILE A 93 3.51 -7.25 12.62
CA ILE A 93 2.58 -8.38 12.80
C ILE A 93 3.34 -9.69 12.91
N CYS A 94 4.28 -9.95 11.99
CA CYS A 94 5.07 -11.19 11.93
C CYS A 94 6.52 -10.89 12.26
N ASN A 95 6.88 -11.00 13.55
CA ASN A 95 8.22 -10.75 14.09
C ASN A 95 8.62 -11.71 15.21
N GLU A 96 7.87 -12.79 15.40
CA GLU A 96 8.18 -13.82 16.39
C GLU A 96 9.15 -14.85 15.80
N GLN A 97 9.94 -15.48 16.67
CA GLN A 97 10.94 -16.46 16.24
C GLN A 97 10.25 -17.70 15.64
N GLY A 98 10.52 -17.99 14.37
CA GLY A 98 9.86 -19.07 13.60
C GLY A 98 8.52 -18.67 12.99
N GLU A 99 8.14 -17.39 13.05
CA GLU A 99 6.94 -16.84 12.42
C GLU A 99 7.23 -15.42 11.90
N GLU A 100 8.38 -15.25 11.23
CA GLU A 100 8.88 -13.94 10.81
C GLU A 100 8.29 -13.43 9.49
N MET A 101 7.49 -14.22 8.77
CA MET A 101 7.07 -13.88 7.41
C MET A 101 5.56 -14.03 7.23
N HIS A 102 5.01 -13.18 6.37
CA HIS A 102 3.64 -13.29 5.92
C HIS A 102 3.49 -14.30 4.77
N ALA A 103 2.25 -14.74 4.53
CA ALA A 103 1.88 -15.70 3.49
C ALA A 103 2.34 -15.30 2.06
N VAL A 104 2.41 -14.00 1.78
CA VAL A 104 3.02 -13.49 0.54
C VAL A 104 4.08 -12.45 0.86
N HIS A 105 5.32 -12.66 0.41
CA HIS A 105 6.44 -11.80 0.78
C HIS A 105 7.52 -11.71 -0.32
N THR A 106 8.48 -10.79 -0.17
CA THR A 106 9.63 -10.64 -1.09
C THR A 106 10.95 -10.77 -0.34
N HIS A 107 11.95 -11.40 -0.96
CA HIS A 107 13.34 -11.41 -0.44
C HIS A 107 14.24 -10.37 -1.11
N ASP A 108 13.87 -9.91 -2.30
CA ASP A 108 14.63 -8.95 -3.09
C ASP A 108 13.71 -8.01 -3.89
N SER A 109 14.30 -7.09 -4.65
CA SER A 109 13.57 -6.10 -5.45
C SER A 109 13.32 -6.52 -6.91
N SER A 110 13.37 -7.82 -7.22
CA SER A 110 13.11 -8.32 -8.57
C SER A 110 11.62 -8.38 -8.95
N GLY A 111 10.74 -8.18 -7.95
CA GLY A 111 9.29 -8.41 -8.07
C GLY A 111 8.90 -9.89 -7.92
N ARG A 112 9.83 -10.76 -7.51
CA ARG A 112 9.52 -12.16 -7.22
C ARG A 112 8.79 -12.28 -5.88
N LEU A 113 7.51 -12.65 -5.96
CA LEU A 113 6.67 -12.97 -4.82
C LEU A 113 6.91 -14.41 -4.38
N HIS A 114 7.09 -14.60 -3.09
CA HIS A 114 7.00 -15.90 -2.43
C HIS A 114 5.58 -16.09 -1.92
N ILE A 115 4.99 -17.25 -2.21
CA ILE A 115 3.62 -17.60 -1.84
C ILE A 115 3.70 -18.87 -1.03
N GLU A 116 3.54 -18.73 0.28
CA GLU A 116 3.83 -19.77 1.25
C GLU A 116 2.66 -19.90 2.22
N SER A 117 2.33 -21.13 2.61
CA SER A 117 1.29 -21.38 3.61
C SER A 117 1.49 -22.73 4.29
N ASN A 118 1.10 -22.78 5.56
CA ASN A 118 1.00 -24.00 6.36
C ASN A 118 -0.17 -24.89 5.95
N GLU A 119 -1.11 -24.36 5.16
CA GLU A 119 -2.27 -25.08 4.64
C GLU A 119 -2.30 -25.04 3.10
N PRO A 120 -2.92 -26.04 2.43
CA PRO A 120 -3.01 -26.07 0.97
C PRO A 120 -4.14 -25.14 0.47
N ILE A 121 -3.98 -23.84 0.70
CA ILE A 121 -4.96 -22.80 0.35
C ILE A 121 -4.54 -22.01 -0.89
N ASP A 122 -5.54 -21.51 -1.63
CA ASP A 122 -5.35 -20.54 -2.70
C ASP A 122 -5.34 -19.13 -2.11
N ILE A 123 -4.36 -18.31 -2.52
CA ILE A 123 -4.11 -16.98 -1.96
C ILE A 123 -4.32 -15.95 -3.09
N PRO A 124 -5.22 -14.96 -2.92
CA PRO A 124 -5.38 -13.87 -3.87
C PRO A 124 -4.18 -12.92 -3.86
N ILE A 125 -3.87 -12.29 -4.99
CA ILE A 125 -2.79 -11.31 -5.08
C ILE A 125 -3.06 -10.07 -4.20
N GLY A 126 -4.32 -9.74 -3.92
CA GLY A 126 -4.71 -8.68 -2.99
C GLY A 126 -4.05 -8.81 -1.61
N VAL A 127 -3.85 -10.04 -1.13
CA VAL A 127 -3.14 -10.32 0.13
C VAL A 127 -1.75 -9.69 0.16
N PHE A 128 -1.02 -9.71 -0.96
CA PHE A 128 0.29 -9.07 -1.03
C PHE A 128 0.20 -7.54 -0.88
N PHE A 129 -0.80 -6.93 -1.51
CA PHE A 129 -1.03 -5.48 -1.43
C PHE A 129 -1.49 -5.05 -0.04
N ASP A 130 -2.28 -5.88 0.64
CA ASP A 130 -2.63 -5.69 2.05
C ASP A 130 -1.40 -5.73 2.97
N ILE A 131 -0.52 -6.71 2.78
CA ILE A 131 0.75 -6.83 3.52
C ILE A 131 1.66 -5.63 3.23
N TRP A 132 1.70 -5.18 1.97
CA TRP A 132 2.50 -4.03 1.57
C TRP A 132 1.88 -2.70 2.04
N GLY A 133 0.58 -2.68 2.34
CA GLY A 133 -0.15 -1.51 2.83
C GLY A 133 -0.61 -0.56 1.73
N TYR A 134 -0.89 -1.09 0.53
CA TYR A 134 -1.29 -0.30 -0.62
C TYR A 134 -2.62 -0.78 -1.18
N HIS A 135 -3.41 0.17 -1.68
CA HIS A 135 -4.60 -0.14 -2.45
C HIS A 135 -4.24 -0.90 -3.73
N PHE A 136 -5.03 -1.93 -4.01
CA PHE A 136 -5.14 -2.57 -5.31
C PHE A 136 -6.52 -3.24 -5.37
N ASP A 137 -7.30 -2.91 -6.40
CA ASP A 137 -8.55 -3.55 -6.81
C ASP A 137 -8.94 -3.06 -8.23
N GLU A 138 -10.12 -3.35 -8.74
CA GLU A 138 -10.57 -2.89 -10.06
C GLU A 138 -10.68 -1.36 -10.19
N THR A 139 -10.68 -0.63 -9.08
CA THR A 139 -10.80 0.83 -9.03
C THR A 139 -9.45 1.55 -9.09
N GLY A 140 -8.34 0.85 -8.84
CA GLY A 140 -7.02 1.47 -8.89
C GLY A 140 -5.87 0.70 -8.25
N ILE A 141 -4.73 1.37 -8.15
CA ILE A 141 -3.52 0.89 -7.49
C ILE A 141 -2.79 2.06 -6.84
N PHE A 142 -2.25 1.87 -5.64
CA PHE A 142 -1.62 2.94 -4.84
C PHE A 142 -2.57 4.14 -4.67
N GLU A 143 -2.13 5.36 -5.02
CA GLU A 143 -2.95 6.57 -5.10
C GLU A 143 -3.68 6.75 -6.45
N TYR A 144 -3.36 5.94 -7.46
CA TYR A 144 -3.90 6.06 -8.81
C TYR A 144 -5.29 5.43 -8.89
N ARG A 145 -6.24 6.16 -9.47
CA ARG A 145 -7.65 5.72 -9.61
C ARG A 145 -8.09 5.72 -11.05
N VAL A 146 -8.80 4.67 -11.43
CA VAL A 146 -9.45 4.53 -12.73
C VAL A 146 -10.47 5.66 -12.88
N ASN A 147 -10.46 6.34 -14.03
CA ASN A 147 -11.35 7.46 -14.30
C ASN A 147 -11.67 7.55 -15.80
N SER A 148 -12.19 8.68 -16.29
CA SER A 148 -12.54 8.86 -17.70
C SER A 148 -11.35 8.91 -18.66
N THR A 149 -10.14 9.14 -18.15
CA THR A 149 -8.91 9.29 -18.94
C THR A 149 -7.92 8.16 -18.75
N HIS A 150 -7.95 7.48 -17.59
CA HIS A 150 -7.03 6.40 -17.27
C HIS A 150 -7.77 5.12 -16.89
N GLU A 151 -7.13 4.00 -17.17
CA GLU A 151 -7.55 2.64 -16.83
C GLU A 151 -6.45 1.90 -16.09
N LEU A 152 -6.86 0.82 -15.43
CA LEU A 152 -5.99 -0.19 -14.85
C LEU A 152 -6.15 -1.45 -15.69
N VAL A 153 -5.04 -2.01 -16.17
CA VAL A 153 -5.03 -3.25 -16.94
C VAL A 153 -4.14 -4.24 -16.23
N MET A 154 -4.67 -5.42 -15.94
CA MET A 154 -3.90 -6.54 -15.40
C MET A 154 -3.79 -7.65 -16.45
N THR A 155 -2.59 -8.20 -16.59
CA THR A 155 -2.32 -9.34 -17.47
C THR A 155 -1.52 -10.41 -16.74
N VAL A 156 -1.72 -11.65 -17.17
CA VAL A 156 -0.92 -12.81 -16.78
C VAL A 156 -0.46 -13.48 -18.06
N GLY A 157 0.84 -13.35 -18.37
CA GLY A 157 1.36 -13.65 -19.70
C GLY A 157 0.67 -12.78 -20.76
N ASP A 158 0.06 -13.42 -21.75
CA ASP A 158 -0.68 -12.73 -22.83
C ASP A 158 -2.19 -12.57 -22.54
N THR A 159 -2.64 -12.98 -21.35
CA THR A 159 -4.08 -13.00 -21.00
C THR A 159 -4.44 -11.81 -20.14
N VAL A 160 -5.48 -11.06 -20.52
CA VAL A 160 -6.08 -10.01 -19.67
C VAL A 160 -6.89 -10.67 -18.56
N VAL A 161 -6.68 -10.20 -17.32
CA VAL A 161 -7.37 -10.66 -16.12
C VAL A 161 -8.14 -9.48 -15.53
N ASP A 162 -9.44 -9.67 -15.30
CA ASP A 162 -10.36 -8.66 -14.78
C ASP A 162 -10.79 -8.93 -13.32
N SER A 163 -10.23 -9.95 -12.69
CA SER A 163 -10.46 -10.25 -11.27
C SER A 163 -9.54 -9.48 -10.32
N TYR A 164 -8.56 -8.73 -10.84
CA TYR A 164 -7.64 -7.86 -10.08
C TYR A 164 -7.12 -8.46 -8.76
N ASP A 165 -7.46 -7.86 -7.63
CA ASP A 165 -7.04 -8.26 -6.27
C ASP A 165 -7.54 -9.65 -5.89
N GLU A 166 -8.68 -10.08 -6.43
CA GLU A 166 -9.21 -11.44 -6.28
C GLU A 166 -8.47 -12.49 -7.15
N TYR A 167 -7.51 -12.08 -8.00
CA TYR A 167 -6.75 -13.04 -8.81
C TYR A 167 -5.95 -14.01 -7.93
N LEU A 168 -6.33 -15.28 -7.99
CA LEU A 168 -5.67 -16.35 -7.25
C LEU A 168 -4.29 -16.63 -7.83
N LEU A 169 -3.27 -16.57 -6.97
CA LEU A 169 -1.88 -16.82 -7.31
C LEU A 169 -1.61 -18.32 -7.49
N VAL A 170 -2.31 -18.99 -8.41
CA VAL A 170 -2.16 -20.42 -8.70
C VAL A 170 -1.47 -20.63 -10.05
N ASN A 171 -0.58 -21.62 -10.14
CA ASN A 171 0.15 -21.96 -11.38
C ASN A 171 0.92 -20.76 -11.99
N THR A 172 1.70 -20.07 -11.16
CA THR A 172 2.32 -18.76 -11.42
C THR A 172 3.59 -18.81 -12.30
N SER A 173 3.55 -19.57 -13.40
CA SER A 173 4.69 -19.65 -14.34
C SER A 173 4.85 -18.41 -15.21
N ASP A 174 3.77 -17.66 -15.42
CA ASP A 174 3.76 -16.46 -16.23
C ASP A 174 3.94 -15.20 -15.37
N ILE A 175 4.37 -14.11 -16.03
CA ILE A 175 4.54 -12.81 -15.37
C ILE A 175 3.17 -12.17 -15.20
N ILE A 176 2.91 -11.69 -13.99
CA ILE A 176 1.77 -10.84 -13.66
C ILE A 176 2.20 -9.40 -13.90
N GLU A 177 1.48 -8.67 -14.73
CA GLU A 177 1.77 -7.28 -15.05
C GLU A 177 0.53 -6.42 -14.85
N ILE A 178 0.66 -5.40 -14.00
CA ILE A 178 -0.37 -4.40 -13.73
C ILE A 178 0.08 -3.07 -14.32
N ARG A 179 -0.78 -2.42 -15.10
CA ARG A 179 -0.53 -1.14 -15.77
C ARG A 179 -1.62 -0.14 -15.45
N TYR A 180 -1.26 0.97 -14.83
CA TYR A 180 -2.08 2.18 -14.85
C TYR A 180 -1.67 3.03 -16.05
N GLN A 181 -2.61 3.37 -16.93
CA GLN A 181 -2.30 4.01 -18.21
C GLN A 181 -3.48 4.82 -18.76
N LEU A 182 -3.21 5.67 -19.76
CA LEU A 182 -4.27 6.33 -20.54
C LEU A 182 -5.17 5.30 -21.23
N ARG A 183 -6.47 5.57 -21.23
CA ARG A 183 -7.44 4.81 -22.02
C ARG A 183 -7.20 5.01 -23.52
N GLU A 184 -7.31 3.93 -24.27
CA GLU A 184 -7.31 3.95 -25.75
C GLU A 184 -8.64 4.44 -26.35
#